data_AF-A0A6B0SNS0-F1
#
_entry.id   AF-A0A6B0SNS0-F1
#
_cell.length_a   1.000
_cell.length_b   1.000
_cell.length_c   1.000
_cell.angle_alpha   90.00
_cell.angle_beta   90.00
_cell.angle_gamma   90.00
#
_symmetry.space_group_name_H-M   'P 1'
#
loop_
_entity.id
_entity.type
_entity.pdbx_description
1 polymer ?
#
loop_
_entity_poly.entity_id
_entity_poly.type
_entity_poly.pdbx_seq_one_letter_code
_entity_poly.pdbx_strand_id
1 'polypeptide(L)'
;MTNPPRTEEGWYALHDFRTVDWDAWRAAPQRERESAIEDGVAYLEEHERVVDAEEGASAVFSVLGHKADLMIVHFRPTLDALSAAERRFESTALAEFTDQATSYVSVTEVSDYVSDSYFDDDEEETDEGIRRYIEGKLKPDIPDTEYVSFYPMNRKREAEQNWYTLEYEERADLLSAHGEIGKQYAGKIKQVIASSVGFDDYEWGVTLFGGDPADIKDIVYEMRFDEASAEYGEFGPFYVGRRFPPTDLAAYLDGEQVPTSEHGGESGHGDSHDAHGEGGHHGDGHPGGHGDDHHGGHGEGDHHGGDDGGHGEGSHHGDEDASDADADEEASIRSELEDLDIYAGKPHGEDVFATVLYSEADADELFEEVDGLRKNFDHYGTHVKTAVYTGTETDRAGVVSIWETASAAETAAGFLSELPGIVERAGEESGFGTMGMFYTVKPEHRGDFVEKFDVVGDVLDDMEGHYETDLMVNREDENDMFIASQWASRDDAMTFFRSDEFRDTVSWGRDVLADRPRHVFLA
;
A
#
# COMPACT_ATOMS: atom_id res chain seq x y z
N MET A 1 -16.28 34.18 -15.55
CA MET A 1 -15.23 33.38 -16.21
C MET A 1 -14.93 32.29 -15.21
N THR A 2 -14.95 31.04 -15.62
CA THR A 2 -14.52 29.94 -14.74
C THR A 2 -13.05 30.17 -14.40
N ASN A 3 -12.71 30.11 -13.11
CA ASN A 3 -11.34 30.31 -12.66
C ASN A 3 -10.56 29.01 -12.88
N PRO A 4 -9.39 29.03 -13.57
CA PRO A 4 -8.50 27.88 -13.57
C PRO A 4 -7.96 27.66 -12.14
N PRO A 5 -7.70 26.40 -11.72
CA PRO A 5 -7.03 26.14 -10.46
C PRO A 5 -5.60 26.69 -10.48
N ARG A 6 -5.07 27.03 -9.31
CA ARG A 6 -3.63 27.26 -9.13
C ARG A 6 -2.93 25.91 -9.10
N THR A 7 -1.76 25.85 -9.72
CA THR A 7 -0.90 24.67 -9.74
C THR A 7 0.50 25.06 -9.32
N GLU A 8 1.18 24.14 -8.64
CA GLU A 8 2.63 24.15 -8.51
C GLU A 8 3.19 22.92 -9.22
N GLU A 9 4.25 23.13 -10.00
CA GLU A 9 4.89 22.10 -10.80
C GLU A 9 6.22 21.67 -10.18
N GLY A 10 6.46 20.36 -10.20
CA GLY A 10 7.68 19.75 -9.67
C GLY A 10 8.61 19.23 -10.75
N TRP A 11 9.08 17.99 -10.58
CA TRP A 11 9.92 17.32 -11.57
C TRP A 11 9.15 16.94 -12.84
N TYR A 12 9.83 17.04 -13.97
CA TYR A 12 9.37 16.48 -15.24
C TYR A 12 9.49 14.96 -15.20
N ALA A 13 8.55 14.28 -15.83
CA ALA A 13 8.49 12.83 -15.93
C ALA A 13 8.53 12.36 -17.39
N LEU A 14 9.29 11.29 -17.64
CA LEU A 14 9.29 10.52 -18.87
C LEU A 14 8.99 9.05 -18.56
N HIS A 15 7.93 8.52 -19.18
CA HIS A 15 7.69 7.07 -19.25
C HIS A 15 8.09 6.60 -20.65
N ASP A 16 9.23 5.91 -20.76
CA ASP A 16 9.75 5.36 -22.02
C ASP A 16 9.42 3.87 -22.13
N PHE A 17 8.61 3.48 -23.10
CA PHE A 17 8.15 2.10 -23.29
C PHE A 17 8.88 1.45 -24.47
N ARG A 18 9.48 0.30 -24.23
CA ARG A 18 10.28 -0.43 -25.22
C ARG A 18 9.72 -1.83 -25.46
N THR A 19 9.73 -2.29 -26.70
CA THR A 19 9.58 -3.71 -27.06
C THR A 19 10.93 -4.31 -27.39
N VAL A 20 11.17 -5.56 -27.01
CA VAL A 20 12.39 -6.32 -27.31
C VAL A 20 12.20 -7.07 -28.63
N ASP A 21 13.13 -6.92 -29.57
CA ASP A 21 13.23 -7.82 -30.73
C ASP A 21 13.80 -9.16 -30.26
N TRP A 22 12.91 -10.01 -29.77
CA TRP A 22 13.24 -11.33 -29.25
C TRP A 22 13.88 -12.25 -30.30
N ASP A 23 13.61 -12.06 -31.59
CA ASP A 23 14.22 -12.84 -32.66
C ASP A 23 15.66 -12.39 -32.91
N ALA A 24 15.92 -11.08 -32.96
CA ALA A 24 17.27 -10.54 -33.03
C ALA A 24 18.08 -10.92 -31.80
N TRP A 25 17.50 -10.81 -30.59
CA TRP A 25 18.13 -11.20 -29.34
C TRP A 25 18.58 -12.66 -29.36
N ARG A 26 17.67 -13.61 -29.66
CA ARG A 26 18.01 -15.04 -29.72
C ARG A 26 19.02 -15.39 -30.82
N ALA A 27 19.04 -14.63 -31.92
CA ALA A 27 19.95 -14.87 -33.04
C ALA A 27 21.37 -14.30 -32.78
N ALA A 28 21.50 -13.35 -31.86
CA ALA A 28 22.76 -12.68 -31.57
C ALA A 28 23.81 -13.62 -30.94
N PRO A 29 25.10 -13.49 -31.31
CA PRO A 29 26.19 -14.16 -30.62
C PRO A 29 26.18 -13.86 -29.11
N GLN A 30 26.55 -14.84 -28.29
CA GLN A 30 26.61 -14.69 -26.83
C GLN A 30 27.37 -13.42 -26.39
N ARG A 31 28.49 -13.11 -27.04
CA ARG A 31 29.28 -11.92 -26.72
C ARG A 31 28.53 -10.59 -26.96
N GLU A 32 27.66 -10.53 -27.98
CA GLU A 32 26.86 -9.33 -28.25
C GLU A 32 25.76 -9.19 -27.20
N ARG A 33 25.12 -10.30 -26.82
CA ARG A 33 24.15 -10.34 -25.72
C ARG A 33 24.77 -9.93 -24.37
N GLU A 34 25.94 -10.46 -24.03
CA GLU A 34 26.69 -10.10 -22.82
C GLU A 34 27.03 -8.62 -22.80
N SER A 35 27.51 -8.06 -23.92
CA SER A 35 27.81 -6.62 -24.03
C SER A 35 26.56 -5.75 -23.90
N ALA A 36 25.44 -6.16 -24.50
CA ALA A 36 24.17 -5.46 -24.40
C ALA A 36 23.61 -5.47 -22.98
N ILE A 37 23.71 -6.60 -22.27
CA ILE A 37 23.36 -6.70 -20.85
C ILE A 37 24.27 -5.78 -20.03
N GLU A 38 25.60 -5.86 -20.19
CA GLU A 38 26.55 -5.04 -19.42
C GLU A 38 26.28 -3.54 -19.61
N ASP A 39 26.15 -3.07 -20.85
CA ASP A 39 25.85 -1.67 -21.16
C ASP A 39 24.45 -1.25 -20.66
N GLY A 40 23.46 -2.14 -20.77
CA GLY A 40 22.09 -1.92 -20.32
C GLY A 40 21.98 -1.79 -18.80
N VAL A 41 22.59 -2.72 -18.06
CA VAL A 41 22.68 -2.68 -16.59
C VAL A 41 23.38 -1.40 -16.16
N ALA A 42 24.53 -1.07 -16.76
CA ALA A 42 25.27 0.14 -16.44
C ALA A 42 24.43 1.40 -16.66
N TYR A 43 23.72 1.51 -17.79
CA TYR A 43 22.80 2.62 -18.05
C TYR A 43 21.72 2.71 -16.96
N LEU A 44 21.03 1.61 -16.68
CA LEU A 44 19.91 1.59 -15.74
C LEU A 44 20.36 1.95 -14.32
N GLU A 45 21.40 1.29 -13.79
CA GLU A 45 21.93 1.60 -12.45
C GLU A 45 22.45 3.04 -12.33
N GLU A 46 23.09 3.58 -13.37
CA GLU A 46 23.55 4.97 -13.35
C GLU A 46 22.39 5.96 -13.22
N HIS A 47 21.25 5.68 -13.85
CA HIS A 47 20.07 6.53 -13.76
C HIS A 47 19.25 6.29 -12.49
N GLU A 48 19.22 5.08 -11.93
CA GLU A 48 18.65 4.81 -10.59
C GLU A 48 19.45 5.53 -9.51
N ARG A 49 20.79 5.56 -9.63
CA ARG A 49 21.69 6.35 -8.76
C ARG A 49 21.73 7.84 -9.11
N VAL A 50 20.98 8.26 -10.13
CA VAL A 50 20.85 9.66 -10.60
C VAL A 50 22.20 10.32 -10.89
N VAL A 51 23.16 9.58 -11.46
CA VAL A 51 24.49 10.11 -11.82
C VAL A 51 24.40 11.15 -12.94
N ASP A 52 23.30 11.16 -13.70
CA ASP A 52 23.04 12.03 -14.82
C ASP A 52 22.46 13.42 -14.46
N ALA A 53 22.01 13.62 -13.22
CA ALA A 53 21.39 14.86 -12.75
C ALA A 53 21.78 15.20 -11.29
N GLU A 54 21.32 16.35 -10.78
CA GLU A 54 21.57 16.76 -9.38
C GLU A 54 20.64 16.02 -8.40
N GLU A 55 19.41 15.78 -8.84
CA GLU A 55 18.34 15.11 -8.10
C GLU A 55 17.37 14.49 -9.12
N GLY A 56 16.53 13.56 -8.66
CA GLY A 56 15.59 12.83 -9.50
C GLY A 56 15.35 11.41 -8.98
N ALA A 57 14.57 10.65 -9.74
CA ALA A 57 14.39 9.22 -9.51
C ALA A 57 14.30 8.49 -10.86
N SER A 58 14.76 7.24 -10.91
CA SER A 58 14.51 6.36 -12.06
C SER A 58 14.26 4.94 -11.61
N ALA A 59 13.52 4.18 -12.41
CA ALA A 59 13.39 2.75 -12.24
C ALA A 59 13.00 2.06 -13.55
N VAL A 60 13.29 0.78 -13.64
CA VAL A 60 12.90 -0.10 -14.75
C VAL A 60 11.83 -1.10 -14.31
N PHE A 61 10.89 -1.35 -15.21
CA PHE A 61 9.79 -2.28 -15.01
C PHE A 61 9.66 -3.18 -16.23
N SER A 62 9.41 -4.47 -15.99
CA SER A 62 8.91 -5.38 -17.01
C SER A 62 7.43 -5.11 -17.24
N VAL A 63 6.99 -4.97 -18.49
CA VAL A 63 5.59 -4.69 -18.82
C VAL A 63 4.88 -5.95 -19.27
N LEU A 64 3.68 -6.18 -18.76
CA LEU A 64 2.89 -7.36 -19.10
C LEU A 64 2.02 -7.13 -20.35
N GLY A 65 2.02 -8.11 -21.24
CA GLY A 65 1.22 -8.11 -22.46
C GLY A 65 2.04 -7.72 -23.69
N HIS A 66 1.38 -7.21 -24.73
CA HIS A 66 1.99 -6.97 -26.05
C HIS A 66 2.29 -5.49 -26.34
N LYS A 67 1.98 -4.59 -25.41
CA LYS A 67 2.05 -3.15 -25.65
C LYS A 67 3.47 -2.60 -25.47
N ALA A 68 4.23 -3.22 -24.58
CA ALA A 68 5.65 -3.01 -24.35
C ALA A 68 6.17 -4.22 -23.59
N ASP A 69 7.49 -4.40 -23.59
CA ASP A 69 8.22 -5.39 -22.79
C ASP A 69 8.92 -4.70 -21.60
N LEU A 70 9.42 -3.47 -21.78
CA LEU A 70 10.05 -2.67 -20.73
C LEU A 70 9.37 -1.30 -20.62
N MET A 71 9.33 -0.76 -19.41
CA MET A 71 9.03 0.64 -19.12
C MET A 71 10.16 1.19 -18.25
N ILE A 72 10.78 2.28 -18.71
CA ILE A 72 11.77 3.03 -17.95
C ILE A 72 11.12 4.34 -17.55
N VAL A 73 11.05 4.62 -16.25
CA VAL A 73 10.49 5.86 -15.72
C VAL A 73 11.63 6.73 -15.23
N HIS A 74 11.63 8.00 -15.64
CA HIS A 74 12.57 9.01 -15.16
C HIS A 74 11.80 10.22 -14.63
N PHE A 75 12.11 10.66 -13.41
CA PHE A 75 11.75 11.97 -12.87
C PHE A 75 13.00 12.85 -12.79
N ARG A 76 12.95 14.07 -13.35
CA ARG A 76 14.09 15.01 -13.36
C ARG A 76 13.64 16.47 -13.21
N PRO A 77 14.48 17.35 -12.63
CA PRO A 77 14.20 18.79 -12.54
C PRO A 77 14.05 19.53 -13.86
N THR A 78 14.55 18.97 -14.97
CA THR A 78 14.55 19.65 -16.27
C THR A 78 14.22 18.70 -17.43
N LEU A 79 13.50 19.21 -18.43
CA LEU A 79 13.30 18.51 -19.71
C LEU A 79 14.62 18.19 -20.43
N ASP A 80 15.64 19.03 -20.27
CA ASP A 80 16.96 18.79 -20.87
C ASP A 80 17.62 17.52 -20.28
N ALA A 81 17.44 17.27 -18.97
CA ALA A 81 17.91 16.04 -18.33
C ALA A 81 17.14 14.81 -18.84
N LEU A 82 15.81 14.88 -18.96
CA LEU A 82 15.02 13.79 -19.56
C LEU A 82 15.43 13.51 -21.00
N SER A 83 15.59 14.56 -21.81
CA SER A 83 16.05 14.44 -23.21
C SER A 83 17.46 13.85 -23.31
N ALA A 84 18.32 14.09 -22.31
CA ALA A 84 19.63 13.47 -22.25
C ALA A 84 19.54 11.98 -21.89
N ALA A 85 18.73 11.61 -20.89
CA ALA A 85 18.50 10.22 -20.50
C ALA A 85 17.95 9.39 -21.68
N GLU A 86 16.85 9.84 -22.29
CA GLU A 86 16.21 9.19 -23.45
C GLU A 86 17.22 8.90 -24.58
N ARG A 87 18.02 9.90 -24.97
CA ARG A 87 19.00 9.72 -26.06
C ARG A 87 20.24 8.92 -25.64
N ARG A 88 20.56 8.87 -24.35
CA ARG A 88 21.67 8.03 -23.86
C ARG A 88 21.31 6.56 -23.93
N PHE A 89 20.03 6.20 -23.72
CA PHE A 89 19.57 4.84 -23.94
C PHE A 89 19.89 4.36 -25.36
N GLU A 90 19.61 5.19 -26.37
CA GLU A 90 19.92 4.92 -27.80
C GLU A 90 21.40 4.70 -28.11
N SER A 91 22.30 5.02 -27.17
CA SER A 91 23.74 4.79 -27.34
C SER A 91 24.24 3.48 -26.71
N THR A 92 23.36 2.75 -26.03
CA THR A 92 23.68 1.44 -25.43
C THR A 92 23.62 0.32 -26.47
N ALA A 93 24.38 -0.75 -26.26
CA ALA A 93 24.23 -1.97 -27.07
C ALA A 93 22.86 -2.66 -26.86
N LEU A 94 22.20 -2.44 -25.72
CA LEU A 94 20.83 -2.93 -25.47
C LEU A 94 19.82 -2.32 -26.45
N ALA A 95 19.97 -1.03 -26.78
CA ALA A 95 19.04 -0.34 -27.67
C ALA A 95 18.97 -0.98 -29.08
N GLU A 96 20.04 -1.65 -29.54
CA GLU A 96 20.02 -2.38 -30.82
C GLU A 96 19.02 -3.54 -30.84
N PHE A 97 18.58 -4.02 -29.68
CA PHE A 97 17.61 -5.10 -29.51
C PHE A 97 16.23 -4.60 -29.07
N THR A 98 16.00 -3.29 -29.04
CA THR A 98 14.72 -2.73 -28.60
C THR A 98 14.19 -1.69 -29.58
N ASP A 99 12.87 -1.64 -29.72
CA ASP A 99 12.17 -0.56 -30.40
C ASP A 99 11.37 0.27 -29.39
N GLN A 100 11.30 1.59 -29.57
CA GLN A 100 10.42 2.44 -28.77
C GLN A 100 8.95 2.22 -29.21
N ALA A 101 8.16 1.63 -28.32
CA ALA A 101 6.76 1.31 -28.57
C ALA A 101 5.86 2.55 -28.42
N THR A 102 6.11 3.33 -27.38
CA THR A 102 5.45 4.62 -27.09
C THR A 102 6.26 5.36 -26.02
N SER A 103 5.92 6.61 -25.75
CA SER A 103 6.40 7.35 -24.59
C SER A 103 5.31 8.24 -24.00
N TYR A 104 5.56 8.82 -22.84
CA TYR A 104 4.72 9.87 -22.26
C TYR A 104 5.57 10.92 -21.52
N VAL A 105 5.35 12.20 -21.82
CA VAL A 105 6.08 13.33 -21.21
C VAL A 105 5.13 14.20 -20.39
N SER A 106 5.47 14.43 -19.13
CA SER A 106 4.62 15.17 -18.19
C SER A 106 5.45 15.92 -17.14
N VAL A 107 4.79 16.66 -16.24
CA VAL A 107 5.38 17.33 -15.08
C VAL A 107 4.50 17.08 -13.87
N THR A 108 5.08 16.69 -12.74
CA THR A 108 4.33 16.47 -11.50
C THR A 108 3.62 17.75 -11.08
N GLU A 109 2.38 17.63 -10.62
CA GLU A 109 1.49 18.77 -10.38
C GLU A 109 0.77 18.58 -9.05
N VAL A 110 0.76 19.63 -8.23
CA VAL A 110 -0.15 19.76 -7.08
C VAL A 110 -1.05 20.96 -7.35
N SER A 111 -2.36 20.76 -7.22
CA SER A 111 -3.34 21.84 -7.37
C SER A 111 -3.84 22.37 -6.03
N ASP A 112 -4.36 23.59 -6.02
CA ASP A 112 -5.02 24.22 -4.85
C ASP A 112 -6.25 23.46 -4.32
N TYR A 113 -6.83 22.54 -5.08
CA TYR A 113 -7.84 21.61 -4.56
C TYR A 113 -7.32 20.68 -3.45
N VAL A 114 -6.01 20.39 -3.41
CA VAL A 114 -5.42 19.45 -2.44
C VAL A 114 -5.14 20.13 -1.09
N SER A 115 -4.71 21.39 -1.11
CA SER A 115 -4.43 22.17 0.10
C SER A 115 -4.43 23.67 -0.24
N ASP A 116 -5.58 24.34 -0.06
CA ASP A 116 -5.70 25.78 -0.32
C ASP A 116 -4.76 26.59 0.60
N SER A 117 -4.54 26.12 1.83
CA SER A 117 -3.65 26.72 2.82
C SER A 117 -2.18 26.77 2.40
N TYR A 118 -1.74 25.92 1.48
CA TYR A 118 -0.37 25.96 0.96
C TYR A 118 -0.16 27.06 -0.08
N PHE A 119 -1.21 27.44 -0.83
CA PHE A 119 -1.12 28.45 -1.87
C PHE A 119 -1.41 29.88 -1.37
N ASP A 120 -1.76 30.04 -0.10
CA ASP A 120 -1.94 31.35 0.52
C ASP A 120 -0.60 31.85 1.08
N ASP A 121 -0.16 33.03 0.61
CA ASP A 121 1.18 33.65 0.77
C ASP A 121 1.67 33.92 2.23
N ASP A 122 1.07 33.31 3.27
CA ASP A 122 1.60 33.34 4.64
C ASP A 122 2.60 32.17 4.84
N GLU A 123 3.78 32.30 4.22
CA GLU A 123 4.93 31.37 4.35
C GLU A 123 5.35 31.10 5.81
N GLU A 124 4.98 31.98 6.76
CA GLU A 124 5.27 31.80 8.19
C GLU A 124 4.28 30.87 8.92
N GLU A 125 3.16 30.47 8.30
CA GLU A 125 2.10 29.64 8.91
C GLU A 125 1.89 28.29 8.19
N THR A 126 2.63 28.00 7.11
CA THR A 126 2.58 26.69 6.45
C THR A 126 3.46 25.68 7.19
N ASP A 127 2.83 24.74 7.87
CA ASP A 127 3.49 23.66 8.61
C ASP A 127 4.43 22.80 7.77
N GLU A 128 5.52 22.36 8.41
CA GLU A 128 6.57 21.57 7.77
C GLU A 128 6.06 20.23 7.23
N GLY A 129 5.06 19.62 7.86
CA GLY A 129 4.46 18.37 7.41
C GLY A 129 3.62 18.52 6.14
N ILE A 130 2.80 19.57 6.04
CA ILE A 130 2.08 19.90 4.79
C ILE A 130 3.07 20.19 3.67
N ARG A 131 4.14 20.94 3.98
CA ARG A 131 5.21 21.24 3.02
C ARG A 131 5.90 19.96 2.53
N ARG A 132 6.23 19.03 3.42
CA ARG A 132 6.82 17.73 3.04
C ARG A 132 5.87 16.90 2.17
N TYR A 133 4.59 16.82 2.54
CA TYR A 133 3.59 16.12 1.74
C TYR A 133 3.54 16.65 0.31
N ILE A 134 3.52 17.98 0.14
CA ILE A 134 3.49 18.63 -1.17
C ILE A 134 4.81 18.45 -1.91
N GLU A 135 5.95 18.62 -1.22
CA GLU A 135 7.27 18.37 -1.83
C GLU A 135 7.42 16.92 -2.30
N GLY A 136 6.89 15.93 -1.56
CA GLY A 136 6.89 14.52 -1.97
C GLY A 136 6.03 14.23 -3.20
N LYS A 137 4.97 15.03 -3.45
CA LYS A 137 4.18 14.96 -4.69
C LYS A 137 4.86 15.66 -5.86
N LEU A 138 5.52 16.79 -5.60
CA LEU A 138 6.25 17.56 -6.61
C LEU A 138 7.56 16.87 -7.01
N LYS A 139 8.26 16.24 -6.07
CA LYS A 139 9.56 15.59 -6.27
C LYS A 139 9.49 14.13 -5.80
N PRO A 140 8.73 13.28 -6.49
CA PRO A 140 8.46 11.93 -6.00
C PRO A 140 9.67 11.02 -6.17
N ASP A 141 9.95 10.26 -5.12
CA ASP A 141 10.73 9.02 -5.23
C ASP A 141 9.87 7.87 -5.76
N ILE A 142 10.52 6.92 -6.44
CA ILE A 142 9.89 5.67 -6.90
C ILE A 142 10.05 4.63 -5.78
N PRO A 143 8.94 4.14 -5.18
CA PRO A 143 9.01 3.20 -4.07
C PRO A 143 9.50 1.82 -4.53
N ASP A 144 10.11 1.06 -3.61
CA ASP A 144 10.58 -0.32 -3.83
C ASP A 144 9.45 -1.37 -3.89
N THR A 145 8.21 -0.91 -4.07
CA THR A 145 7.04 -1.77 -4.29
C THR A 145 7.15 -2.55 -5.59
N GLU A 146 6.52 -3.72 -5.61
CA GLU A 146 6.65 -4.69 -6.68
C GLU A 146 5.97 -4.29 -8.00
N TYR A 147 4.79 -3.66 -7.93
CA TYR A 147 3.96 -3.41 -9.09
C TYR A 147 3.81 -1.93 -9.41
N VAL A 148 3.65 -1.65 -10.70
CA VAL A 148 3.31 -0.32 -11.22
C VAL A 148 2.17 -0.42 -12.22
N SER A 149 1.29 0.58 -12.22
CA SER A 149 0.33 0.83 -13.28
C SER A 149 0.41 2.27 -13.76
N PHE A 150 0.60 2.46 -15.06
CA PHE A 150 0.58 3.75 -15.71
C PHE A 150 -0.60 3.86 -16.67
N TYR A 151 -1.31 4.99 -16.65
CA TYR A 151 -2.30 5.32 -17.67
C TYR A 151 -2.42 6.84 -17.86
N PRO A 152 -2.57 7.32 -19.10
CA PRO A 152 -2.89 8.72 -19.35
C PRO A 152 -4.41 8.94 -19.34
N MET A 153 -4.86 10.15 -19.01
CA MET A 153 -6.27 10.51 -18.96
C MET A 153 -6.55 11.99 -19.27
N ASN A 154 -7.78 12.26 -19.69
CA ASN A 154 -8.37 13.58 -19.90
C ASN A 154 -9.60 13.76 -19.00
N ARG A 155 -10.02 15.02 -18.88
CA ARG A 155 -11.37 15.39 -18.45
C ARG A 155 -12.22 15.74 -19.68
N LYS A 156 -13.42 15.17 -19.76
CA LYS A 156 -14.34 15.37 -20.90
C LYS A 156 -14.71 16.83 -21.12
N ARG A 157 -14.96 17.14 -22.39
CA ARG A 157 -15.37 18.47 -22.89
C ARG A 157 -16.63 18.40 -23.78
N GLU A 158 -17.44 17.37 -23.61
CA GLU A 158 -18.67 17.17 -24.39
C GLU A 158 -19.79 18.13 -23.93
N ALA A 159 -20.80 18.36 -24.76
CA ALA A 159 -21.77 19.45 -24.55
C ALA A 159 -22.53 19.40 -23.21
N GLU A 160 -22.76 18.20 -22.67
CA GLU A 160 -23.45 17.99 -21.39
C GLU A 160 -22.48 17.57 -20.27
N GLN A 161 -21.22 17.28 -20.60
CA GLN A 161 -20.17 16.79 -19.70
C GLN A 161 -18.87 17.55 -19.99
N ASN A 162 -18.82 18.83 -19.63
CA ASN A 162 -17.65 19.68 -19.86
C ASN A 162 -17.05 20.19 -18.55
N TRP A 163 -16.03 19.49 -18.09
CA TRP A 163 -15.28 19.76 -16.86
C TRP A 163 -14.78 21.22 -16.77
N TYR A 164 -14.30 21.76 -17.89
CA TYR A 164 -13.69 23.09 -17.95
C TYR A 164 -14.71 24.24 -17.94
N THR A 165 -16.00 23.92 -18.05
CA THR A 165 -17.10 24.89 -17.91
C THR A 165 -17.78 24.86 -16.55
N LEU A 166 -17.45 23.86 -15.71
CA LEU A 166 -17.92 23.82 -14.32
C LEU A 166 -17.34 24.98 -13.51
N GLU A 167 -18.10 25.45 -12.53
CA GLU A 167 -17.62 26.42 -11.56
C GLU A 167 -16.54 25.81 -10.67
N TYR A 168 -15.69 26.65 -10.07
CA TYR A 168 -14.56 26.18 -9.27
C TYR A 168 -15.00 25.32 -8.07
N GLU A 169 -16.02 25.79 -7.33
CA GLU A 169 -16.58 25.10 -6.15
C GLU A 169 -17.09 23.71 -6.52
N GLU A 170 -17.77 23.58 -7.66
CA GLU A 170 -18.28 22.29 -8.14
C GLU A 170 -17.16 21.31 -8.49
N ARG A 171 -16.06 21.79 -9.11
CA ARG A 171 -14.88 20.94 -9.34
C ARG A 171 -14.20 20.55 -8.03
N ALA A 172 -14.13 21.47 -7.07
CA ALA A 172 -13.53 21.21 -5.76
C ALA A 172 -14.29 20.12 -5.02
N ASP A 173 -15.63 20.19 -4.98
CA ASP A 173 -16.47 19.18 -4.34
C ASP A 173 -16.30 17.80 -5.00
N LEU A 174 -16.29 17.74 -6.34
CA LEU A 174 -16.06 16.52 -7.10
C LEU A 174 -14.68 15.91 -6.83
N LEU A 175 -13.63 16.73 -6.80
CA LEU A 175 -12.27 16.27 -6.50
C LEU A 175 -12.07 15.91 -5.04
N SER A 176 -12.75 16.57 -4.11
CA SER A 176 -12.73 16.21 -2.69
C SER A 176 -13.32 14.81 -2.50
N ALA A 177 -14.50 14.53 -3.08
CA ALA A 177 -15.11 13.20 -3.01
C ALA A 177 -14.21 12.12 -3.66
N HIS A 178 -13.57 12.43 -4.79
CA HIS A 178 -12.58 11.55 -5.42
C HIS A 178 -11.37 11.29 -4.51
N GLY A 179 -10.88 12.33 -3.82
CA GLY A 179 -9.78 12.25 -2.87
C GLY A 179 -10.09 11.38 -1.65
N GLU A 180 -11.32 11.40 -1.13
CA GLU A 180 -11.73 10.54 -0.01
C GLU A 180 -11.61 9.05 -0.35
N ILE A 181 -11.94 8.64 -1.58
CA ILE A 181 -11.73 7.24 -2.03
C ILE A 181 -10.23 6.94 -2.06
N GLY A 182 -9.41 7.84 -2.61
CA GLY A 182 -7.96 7.66 -2.66
C GLY A 182 -7.31 7.48 -1.29
N LYS A 183 -7.82 8.17 -0.25
CA LYS A 183 -7.32 8.07 1.13
C LYS A 183 -7.48 6.67 1.73
N GLN A 184 -8.49 5.91 1.32
CA GLN A 184 -8.72 4.53 1.80
C GLN A 184 -7.62 3.56 1.33
N TYR A 185 -6.86 3.95 0.31
CA TYR A 185 -5.72 3.19 -0.22
C TYR A 185 -4.37 3.73 0.26
N ALA A 186 -4.35 4.61 1.28
CA ALA A 186 -3.12 5.05 1.91
C ALA A 186 -2.33 3.86 2.48
N GLY A 187 -1.01 3.89 2.38
CA GLY A 187 -0.13 2.75 2.68
C GLY A 187 -0.04 1.75 1.52
N LYS A 188 -1.16 1.38 0.91
CA LYS A 188 -1.23 0.36 -0.16
C LYS A 188 -0.81 0.88 -1.53
N ILE A 189 -1.25 2.10 -1.88
CA ILE A 189 -1.03 2.70 -3.20
C ILE A 189 -0.32 4.05 -3.07
N LYS A 190 0.87 4.15 -3.65
CA LYS A 190 1.54 5.42 -3.89
C LYS A 190 1.19 5.94 -5.28
N GLN A 191 0.48 7.05 -5.33
CA GLN A 191 0.11 7.72 -6.59
C GLN A 191 1.03 8.91 -6.90
N VAL A 192 1.42 9.00 -8.17
CA VAL A 192 2.03 10.18 -8.79
C VAL A 192 1.10 10.68 -9.91
N ILE A 193 0.70 11.95 -9.81
CA ILE A 193 -0.07 12.67 -10.84
C ILE A 193 0.86 13.65 -11.53
N ALA A 194 0.92 13.58 -12.86
CA ALA A 194 1.72 14.49 -13.66
C ALA A 194 0.89 15.07 -14.79
N SER A 195 0.84 16.40 -14.87
CA SER A 195 0.18 17.17 -15.92
C SER A 195 1.00 17.15 -17.19
N SER A 196 0.34 17.03 -18.33
CA SER A 196 0.96 16.99 -19.66
C SER A 196 0.26 17.92 -20.64
N VAL A 197 -0.58 18.83 -20.15
CA VAL A 197 -1.26 19.83 -20.98
C VAL A 197 -0.22 20.67 -21.72
N GLY A 198 -0.17 20.51 -23.05
CA GLY A 198 0.79 21.18 -23.92
C GLY A 198 2.12 20.45 -24.12
N PHE A 199 2.31 19.29 -23.47
CA PHE A 199 3.47 18.40 -23.63
C PHE A 199 3.13 17.13 -24.41
N ASP A 200 1.98 16.50 -24.12
CA ASP A 200 1.60 15.19 -24.68
C ASP A 200 0.11 15.15 -25.12
N ASP A 201 -0.35 13.99 -25.58
CA ASP A 201 -1.66 13.78 -26.21
C ASP A 201 -2.83 13.80 -25.22
N TYR A 202 -2.58 13.53 -23.94
CA TYR A 202 -3.58 13.59 -22.86
C TYR A 202 -3.22 14.69 -21.85
N GLU A 203 -4.14 15.01 -20.95
CA GLU A 203 -4.03 16.11 -20.00
C GLU A 203 -3.23 15.71 -18.74
N TRP A 204 -3.32 14.45 -18.29
CA TRP A 204 -2.54 13.92 -17.17
C TRP A 204 -2.03 12.50 -17.41
N GLY A 205 -0.84 12.19 -16.91
CA GLY A 205 -0.32 10.85 -16.69
C GLY A 205 -0.47 10.44 -15.23
N VAL A 206 -1.10 9.29 -14.98
CA VAL A 206 -1.30 8.72 -13.65
C VAL A 206 -0.41 7.50 -13.48
N THR A 207 0.46 7.52 -12.48
CA THR A 207 1.29 6.37 -12.10
C THR A 207 0.90 5.90 -10.69
N LEU A 208 0.55 4.62 -10.56
CA LEU A 208 0.22 3.97 -9.30
C LEU A 208 1.28 2.91 -9.01
N PHE A 209 1.84 2.94 -7.81
CA PHE A 209 2.76 1.94 -7.29
C PHE A 209 2.09 1.21 -6.13
N GLY A 210 2.26 -0.11 -6.03
CA GLY A 210 1.68 -0.91 -4.95
C GLY A 210 2.33 -2.27 -4.78
N GLY A 211 2.15 -2.85 -3.59
CA GLY A 211 2.62 -4.20 -3.25
C GLY A 211 1.75 -5.30 -3.88
N ASP A 212 0.42 -5.10 -3.91
CA ASP A 212 -0.54 -6.03 -4.52
C ASP A 212 -1.18 -5.42 -5.79
N PRO A 213 -1.16 -6.11 -6.94
CA PRO A 213 -1.87 -5.65 -8.14
C PRO A 213 -3.41 -5.61 -7.97
N ALA A 214 -3.97 -6.30 -6.98
CA ALA A 214 -5.38 -6.20 -6.62
C ALA A 214 -5.73 -4.80 -6.14
N ASP A 215 -4.90 -4.19 -5.27
CA ASP A 215 -5.13 -2.82 -4.79
C ASP A 215 -5.13 -1.81 -5.94
N ILE A 216 -4.23 -1.99 -6.93
CA ILE A 216 -4.20 -1.16 -8.15
C ILE A 216 -5.50 -1.29 -8.94
N LYS A 217 -6.04 -2.51 -9.06
CA LYS A 217 -7.32 -2.73 -9.73
C LYS A 217 -8.45 -2.09 -8.93
N ASP A 218 -8.46 -2.28 -7.62
CA ASP A 218 -9.56 -1.92 -6.74
C ASP A 218 -9.70 -0.40 -6.63
N ILE A 219 -8.60 0.34 -6.42
CA ILE A 219 -8.63 1.81 -6.40
C ILE A 219 -9.16 2.39 -7.72
N VAL A 220 -8.68 1.90 -8.87
CA VAL A 220 -9.12 2.39 -10.18
C VAL A 220 -10.58 2.03 -10.42
N TYR A 221 -11.00 0.83 -10.01
CA TYR A 221 -12.38 0.35 -10.21
C TYR A 221 -13.37 1.11 -9.32
N GLU A 222 -13.05 1.31 -8.05
CA GLU A 222 -13.88 2.03 -7.10
C GLU A 222 -14.03 3.50 -7.50
N MET A 223 -12.93 4.16 -7.87
CA MET A 223 -12.97 5.52 -8.41
C MET A 223 -13.84 5.60 -9.67
N ARG A 224 -14.06 4.55 -10.45
CA ARG A 224 -15.00 4.65 -11.60
C ARG A 224 -16.44 4.98 -11.20
N PHE A 225 -16.81 4.79 -9.94
CA PHE A 225 -18.14 5.07 -9.43
C PHE A 225 -18.26 6.46 -8.77
N ASP A 226 -17.15 7.18 -8.58
CA ASP A 226 -17.20 8.58 -8.20
C ASP A 226 -17.64 9.44 -9.39
N GLU A 227 -18.40 10.51 -9.12
CA GLU A 227 -18.99 11.35 -10.17
C GLU A 227 -17.92 12.04 -11.03
N ALA A 228 -16.78 12.44 -10.45
CA ALA A 228 -15.70 13.07 -11.17
C ALA A 228 -15.16 12.13 -12.28
N SER A 229 -14.96 10.86 -11.95
CA SER A 229 -14.46 9.84 -12.88
C SER A 229 -15.54 9.31 -13.82
N ALA A 230 -16.75 9.04 -13.32
CA ALA A 230 -17.85 8.46 -14.09
C ALA A 230 -18.33 9.41 -15.20
N GLU A 231 -18.54 10.68 -14.85
CA GLU A 231 -19.07 11.69 -15.77
C GLU A 231 -17.96 12.28 -16.63
N TYR A 232 -16.80 12.59 -16.03
CA TYR A 232 -15.77 13.40 -16.70
C TYR A 232 -14.48 12.65 -17.04
N GLY A 233 -14.24 11.44 -16.56
CA GLY A 233 -13.01 10.72 -16.85
C GLY A 233 -12.98 10.13 -18.27
N GLU A 234 -11.92 10.44 -19.02
CA GLU A 234 -11.60 9.81 -20.30
C GLU A 234 -10.19 9.20 -20.22
N PHE A 235 -10.05 7.90 -20.47
CA PHE A 235 -8.84 7.16 -20.12
C PHE A 235 -8.19 6.55 -21.36
N GLY A 236 -6.87 6.68 -21.45
CA GLY A 236 -6.05 6.01 -22.45
C GLY A 236 -5.69 4.57 -22.07
N PRO A 237 -4.62 4.02 -22.67
CA PRO A 237 -4.18 2.64 -22.40
C PRO A 237 -3.53 2.49 -21.01
N PHE A 238 -3.84 1.37 -20.33
CA PHE A 238 -3.30 1.01 -19.00
C PHE A 238 -2.12 0.05 -19.07
N TYR A 239 -0.91 0.46 -18.72
CA TYR A 239 0.29 -0.38 -18.71
C TYR A 239 0.54 -0.88 -17.28
N VAL A 240 0.59 -2.20 -17.10
CA VAL A 240 0.92 -2.81 -15.81
C VAL A 240 2.28 -3.48 -15.93
N GLY A 241 3.12 -3.26 -14.94
CA GLY A 241 4.46 -3.83 -14.91
C GLY A 241 4.92 -4.23 -13.53
N ARG A 242 6.02 -4.99 -13.50
CA ARG A 242 6.73 -5.40 -12.28
C ARG A 242 8.12 -4.80 -12.26
N ARG A 243 8.48 -4.17 -11.14
CA ARG A 243 9.82 -3.63 -10.92
C ARG A 243 10.81 -4.79 -10.83
N PHE A 244 12.00 -4.59 -11.37
CA PHE A 244 13.12 -5.50 -11.15
C PHE A 244 14.43 -4.70 -11.01
N PRO A 245 15.38 -5.15 -10.18
CA PRO A 245 16.70 -4.53 -10.09
C PRO A 245 17.40 -4.50 -11.46
N PRO A 246 18.13 -3.43 -11.82
CA PRO A 246 18.88 -3.38 -13.08
C PRO A 246 19.77 -4.61 -13.32
N THR A 247 20.39 -5.15 -12.27
CA THR A 247 21.25 -6.34 -12.29
C THR A 247 20.53 -7.61 -12.78
N ASP A 248 19.21 -7.67 -12.66
CA ASP A 248 18.38 -8.79 -13.10
C ASP A 248 17.94 -8.69 -14.58
N LEU A 249 18.43 -7.69 -15.33
CA LEU A 249 18.17 -7.57 -16.76
C LEU A 249 18.54 -8.83 -17.55
N ALA A 250 19.62 -9.52 -17.15
CA ALA A 250 20.02 -10.78 -17.79
C ALA A 250 18.94 -11.86 -17.60
N ALA A 251 18.47 -12.05 -16.37
CA ALA A 251 17.42 -13.01 -16.02
C ALA A 251 16.12 -12.69 -16.78
N TYR A 252 15.75 -11.41 -16.85
CA TYR A 252 14.62 -10.95 -17.65
C TYR A 252 14.73 -11.35 -19.13
N LEU A 253 15.86 -11.05 -19.76
CA LEU A 253 16.09 -11.32 -21.19
C LEU A 253 16.24 -12.81 -21.52
N ASP A 254 16.56 -13.64 -20.54
CA ASP A 254 16.56 -15.11 -20.65
C ASP A 254 15.19 -15.74 -20.35
N GLY A 255 14.19 -14.92 -19.96
CA GLY A 255 12.83 -15.37 -19.65
C GLY A 255 12.71 -16.06 -18.29
N GLU A 256 13.63 -15.76 -17.38
CA GLU A 256 13.62 -16.24 -16.01
C GLU A 256 12.73 -15.37 -15.11
N GLN A 257 12.48 -15.81 -13.88
CA GLN A 257 11.81 -14.97 -12.90
C GLN A 257 12.79 -13.89 -12.43
N VAL A 258 12.35 -12.63 -12.44
CA VAL A 258 13.11 -11.52 -11.87
C VAL A 258 12.68 -11.29 -10.41
N PRO A 259 13.60 -11.39 -9.43
CA PRO A 259 13.30 -11.11 -8.05
C PRO A 259 12.92 -9.64 -7.83
N THR A 260 12.14 -9.40 -6.79
CA THR A 260 11.65 -8.09 -6.41
C THR A 260 12.42 -7.65 -5.17
N SER A 261 13.28 -6.63 -5.32
CA SER A 261 14.20 -6.07 -4.32
C SER A 261 15.34 -7.00 -3.82
N GLU A 262 16.53 -6.42 -3.60
CA GLU A 262 17.74 -7.13 -3.14
C GLU A 262 17.71 -7.59 -1.66
N HIS A 263 16.53 -7.73 -1.02
CA HIS A 263 16.44 -8.07 0.41
C HIS A 263 15.48 -9.22 0.75
N GLY A 264 15.13 -10.07 -0.22
CA GLY A 264 14.60 -11.41 0.04
C GLY A 264 15.73 -12.42 0.29
N GLY A 265 16.34 -12.41 1.47
CA GLY A 265 17.36 -13.39 1.83
C GLY A 265 16.79 -14.80 2.01
N GLU A 266 17.00 -15.71 1.05
CA GLU A 266 17.53 -17.06 1.28
C GLU A 266 17.75 -17.85 -0.03
N SER A 267 19.03 -18.02 -0.37
CA SER A 267 19.63 -19.22 -0.96
C SER A 267 19.27 -19.68 -2.39
N GLY A 268 20.24 -19.49 -3.29
CA GLY A 268 20.33 -20.17 -4.57
C GLY A 268 21.77 -20.21 -5.10
N HIS A 269 22.73 -20.67 -4.28
CA HIS A 269 24.11 -20.93 -4.73
C HIS A 269 24.13 -21.95 -5.89
N GLY A 270 24.19 -21.45 -7.12
CA GLY A 270 24.54 -22.23 -8.30
C GLY A 270 26.05 -22.35 -8.46
N ASP A 271 26.70 -23.09 -7.56
CA ASP A 271 28.11 -23.46 -7.74
C ASP A 271 28.20 -24.66 -8.70
N SER A 272 28.79 -24.41 -9.85
CA SER A 272 29.22 -25.39 -10.84
C SER A 272 30.29 -26.32 -10.25
N HIS A 273 30.19 -27.64 -10.44
CA HIS A 273 31.37 -28.50 -10.63
C HIS A 273 31.04 -29.87 -11.26
N ASP A 274 31.53 -30.00 -12.49
CA ASP A 274 32.30 -31.11 -13.06
C ASP A 274 31.83 -32.58 -13.08
N ALA A 275 32.00 -33.12 -14.28
CA ALA A 275 32.02 -34.52 -14.64
C ALA A 275 33.13 -35.32 -13.96
N HIS A 276 32.86 -36.60 -13.67
CA HIS A 276 33.60 -37.79 -14.15
C HIS A 276 33.34 -39.02 -13.25
N GLY A 277 33.10 -40.18 -13.88
CA GLY A 277 33.71 -41.45 -13.42
C GLY A 277 32.80 -42.59 -12.94
N GLU A 278 32.44 -43.45 -13.90
CA GLU A 278 32.47 -44.94 -13.88
C GLU A 278 31.96 -45.79 -12.70
N GLY A 279 31.23 -46.86 -13.11
CA GLY A 279 31.06 -48.13 -12.38
C GLY A 279 29.62 -48.31 -11.89
N GLY A 280 28.84 -49.34 -12.24
CA GLY A 280 29.14 -50.66 -12.75
C GLY A 280 28.15 -51.64 -12.13
N HIS A 281 27.40 -52.32 -12.99
CA HIS A 281 26.82 -53.66 -12.79
C HIS A 281 25.57 -53.91 -11.91
N HIS A 282 24.53 -54.35 -12.65
CA HIS A 282 23.77 -55.61 -12.53
C HIS A 282 22.72 -55.78 -11.43
N GLY A 283 21.53 -56.19 -11.87
CA GLY A 283 20.58 -56.91 -11.03
C GLY A 283 19.20 -57.09 -11.66
N ASP A 284 19.10 -58.11 -12.53
CA ASP A 284 17.90 -58.72 -13.12
C ASP A 284 16.60 -58.71 -12.29
N GLY A 285 15.45 -58.70 -12.98
CA GLY A 285 14.21 -59.24 -12.40
C GLY A 285 12.88 -58.79 -13.01
N HIS A 286 12.59 -59.18 -14.24
CA HIS A 286 11.27 -59.12 -14.89
C HIS A 286 10.31 -60.19 -14.28
N PRO A 287 9.04 -60.37 -14.73
CA PRO A 287 7.82 -59.56 -14.56
C PRO A 287 6.61 -60.38 -14.00
N GLY A 288 5.47 -59.72 -13.85
CA GLY A 288 4.12 -60.32 -13.87
C GLY A 288 3.10 -59.33 -13.32
N GLY A 289 1.96 -59.00 -13.93
CA GLY A 289 1.17 -59.69 -14.95
C GLY A 289 -0.22 -59.96 -14.37
N HIS A 290 -1.26 -59.47 -15.08
CA HIS A 290 -2.71 -59.67 -14.88
C HIS A 290 -3.37 -58.83 -13.76
N GLY A 291 -4.53 -58.21 -13.95
CA GLY A 291 -5.52 -58.28 -15.04
C GLY A 291 -6.93 -58.14 -14.44
N ASP A 292 -7.82 -57.45 -15.18
CA ASP A 292 -9.29 -57.60 -15.22
C ASP A 292 -10.08 -57.37 -13.89
N ASP A 293 -11.30 -56.86 -13.82
CA ASP A 293 -12.28 -56.25 -14.72
C ASP A 293 -13.51 -55.88 -13.83
N HIS A 294 -14.43 -55.10 -14.41
CA HIS A 294 -15.90 -55.20 -14.25
C HIS A 294 -16.74 -54.44 -13.17
N HIS A 295 -17.69 -53.66 -13.76
CA HIS A 295 -19.13 -53.48 -13.47
C HIS A 295 -19.54 -52.72 -12.20
N GLY A 296 -20.58 -51.87 -12.15
CA GLY A 296 -21.75 -51.46 -12.96
C GLY A 296 -22.65 -50.65 -11.99
N GLY A 297 -23.36 -49.56 -12.33
CA GLY A 297 -24.58 -49.50 -13.14
C GLY A 297 -25.87 -49.53 -12.28
N HIS A 298 -26.81 -48.60 -12.55
CA HIS A 298 -28.21 -48.43 -12.06
C HIS A 298 -28.42 -47.55 -10.80
N GLY A 299 -29.40 -46.64 -10.68
CA GLY A 299 -30.56 -46.30 -11.52
C GLY A 299 -31.82 -46.02 -10.65
N GLU A 300 -32.30 -44.76 -10.69
CA GLU A 300 -33.67 -44.19 -10.51
C GLU A 300 -34.71 -44.72 -9.49
N GLY A 301 -35.50 -43.77 -8.96
CA GLY A 301 -36.82 -44.03 -8.36
C GLY A 301 -37.51 -42.82 -7.68
N ASP A 302 -38.33 -42.09 -8.46
CA ASP A 302 -39.33 -41.08 -8.05
C ASP A 302 -40.49 -41.63 -7.18
N HIS A 303 -41.11 -40.78 -6.33
CA HIS A 303 -42.49 -40.25 -6.50
C HIS A 303 -43.21 -39.69 -5.22
N HIS A 304 -43.84 -38.51 -5.42
CA HIS A 304 -45.13 -37.97 -4.89
C HIS A 304 -45.32 -37.62 -3.39
N GLY A 305 -45.98 -36.52 -2.96
CA GLY A 305 -46.64 -35.37 -3.62
C GLY A 305 -47.68 -34.66 -2.71
N GLY A 306 -47.93 -33.36 -2.96
CA GLY A 306 -49.12 -32.51 -2.60
C GLY A 306 -49.26 -32.02 -1.14
N ASP A 307 -49.85 -30.87 -0.78
CA ASP A 307 -50.53 -29.74 -1.47
C ASP A 307 -50.76 -28.60 -0.42
N ASP A 308 -51.34 -27.45 -0.85
CA ASP A 308 -51.76 -26.21 -0.13
C ASP A 308 -50.67 -25.21 0.31
N GLY A 309 -50.69 -23.90 0.00
CA GLY A 309 -51.63 -23.02 -0.70
C GLY A 309 -51.39 -21.53 -0.31
N GLY A 310 -51.39 -20.61 -1.28
CA GLY A 310 -51.92 -19.24 -1.14
C GLY A 310 -50.98 -18.04 -0.84
N HIS A 311 -51.06 -17.03 -1.74
CA HIS A 311 -50.70 -15.60 -1.62
C HIS A 311 -49.19 -15.27 -1.80
N GLY A 312 -48.72 -14.40 -2.70
CA GLY A 312 -49.35 -13.36 -3.50
C GLY A 312 -48.85 -11.98 -3.05
N GLU A 313 -47.74 -11.50 -3.62
CA GLU A 313 -47.40 -10.11 -3.99
C GLU A 313 -45.87 -9.96 -4.10
N GLY A 314 -45.42 -9.31 -5.18
CA GLY A 314 -44.02 -8.93 -5.37
C GLY A 314 -43.86 -7.43 -5.19
N SER A 315 -42.67 -7.00 -4.78
CA SER A 315 -41.98 -5.78 -5.21
C SER A 315 -40.75 -5.55 -4.34
N HIS A 316 -39.63 -5.22 -4.99
CA HIS A 316 -38.47 -4.43 -4.55
C HIS A 316 -37.83 -4.68 -3.18
N HIS A 317 -36.53 -4.99 -3.18
CA HIS A 317 -35.40 -4.38 -2.45
C HIS A 317 -34.15 -5.10 -3.04
N GLY A 318 -33.08 -4.50 -3.56
CA GLY A 318 -32.48 -3.20 -3.27
C GLY A 318 -31.30 -3.45 -2.33
N ASP A 319 -30.23 -4.05 -2.86
CA ASP A 319 -28.99 -4.36 -2.13
C ASP A 319 -28.22 -3.05 -1.84
N GLU A 320 -28.50 -2.48 -0.69
CA GLU A 320 -27.51 -1.84 0.19
C GLU A 320 -26.97 -3.00 1.04
N ASP A 321 -25.65 -3.22 1.13
CA ASP A 321 -24.95 -4.00 2.19
C ASP A 321 -23.55 -4.45 1.70
N ALA A 322 -22.61 -3.50 1.60
CA ALA A 322 -21.19 -3.85 1.54
C ALA A 322 -20.33 -2.90 2.41
N SER A 323 -20.78 -1.65 2.62
CA SER A 323 -20.17 -0.72 3.58
C SER A 323 -20.66 -0.90 5.02
N ASP A 324 -21.77 -1.61 5.24
CA ASP A 324 -22.25 -1.94 6.59
C ASP A 324 -21.54 -3.18 7.17
N ALA A 325 -20.93 -4.04 6.35
CA ALA A 325 -20.33 -5.29 6.84
C ALA A 325 -19.12 -5.08 7.77
N ASP A 326 -18.20 -4.15 7.45
CA ASP A 326 -17.01 -3.88 8.28
C ASP A 326 -17.36 -3.07 9.54
N ALA A 327 -18.28 -2.11 9.43
CA ALA A 327 -18.82 -1.38 10.57
C ALA A 327 -19.65 -2.28 11.49
N ASP A 328 -20.41 -3.23 10.92
CA ASP A 328 -21.14 -4.27 11.65
C ASP A 328 -20.19 -5.30 12.27
N GLU A 329 -19.04 -5.60 11.65
CA GLU A 329 -18.02 -6.46 12.23
C GLU A 329 -17.33 -5.81 13.43
N GLU A 330 -16.89 -4.54 13.33
CA GLU A 330 -16.36 -3.80 14.47
C GLU A 330 -17.39 -3.67 15.61
N ALA A 331 -18.63 -3.33 15.26
CA ALA A 331 -19.73 -3.26 16.22
C ALA A 331 -20.02 -4.63 16.85
N SER A 332 -19.86 -5.72 16.09
CA SER A 332 -20.00 -7.10 16.57
C SER A 332 -18.89 -7.51 17.53
N ILE A 333 -17.63 -7.14 17.29
CA ILE A 333 -16.52 -7.41 18.22
C ILE A 333 -16.74 -6.65 19.54
N ARG A 334 -17.09 -5.36 19.44
CA ARG A 334 -17.37 -4.52 20.62
C ARG A 334 -18.52 -5.09 21.45
N SER A 335 -19.59 -5.55 20.80
CA SER A 335 -20.71 -6.22 21.49
C SER A 335 -20.29 -7.52 22.18
N GLU A 336 -19.46 -8.36 21.55
CA GLU A 336 -18.98 -9.61 22.15
C GLU A 336 -18.06 -9.38 23.35
N LEU A 337 -17.21 -8.35 23.31
CA LEU A 337 -16.33 -8.01 24.42
C LEU A 337 -17.11 -7.37 25.57
N GLU A 338 -18.10 -6.52 25.30
CA GLU A 338 -19.04 -5.99 26.31
C GLU A 338 -19.79 -7.10 27.05
N ASP A 339 -20.23 -8.16 26.36
CA ASP A 339 -20.87 -9.34 26.95
C ASP A 339 -19.94 -10.13 27.90
N LEU A 340 -18.63 -9.94 27.78
CA LEU A 340 -17.59 -10.58 28.60
C LEU A 340 -17.11 -9.71 29.79
N ASP A 341 -17.73 -8.55 30.05
CA ASP A 341 -17.28 -7.54 31.03
C ASP A 341 -15.87 -6.99 30.73
N ILE A 342 -15.41 -7.19 29.49
CA ILE A 342 -14.18 -6.61 28.92
C ILE A 342 -14.62 -5.31 28.25
N TYR A 343 -14.12 -4.17 28.73
CA TYR A 343 -14.62 -2.87 28.29
C TYR A 343 -14.15 -2.53 26.87
N ALA A 344 -14.81 -3.01 25.82
CA ALA A 344 -14.56 -2.61 24.43
C ALA A 344 -15.46 -1.44 23.98
N GLY A 345 -15.59 -0.44 24.86
CA GLY A 345 -16.83 0.33 25.01
C GLY A 345 -17.42 0.97 23.75
N LYS A 346 -18.75 1.11 23.76
CA LYS A 346 -19.41 2.31 23.25
C LYS A 346 -19.14 3.49 24.20
N PRO A 347 -18.53 4.60 23.74
CA PRO A 347 -18.55 5.82 24.50
C PRO A 347 -19.99 6.34 24.51
N HIS A 348 -20.53 6.63 25.68
CA HIS A 348 -21.70 7.50 25.74
C HIS A 348 -21.25 8.91 25.34
N GLY A 349 -21.21 9.19 24.03
CA GLY A 349 -21.23 10.55 23.48
C GLY A 349 -20.02 11.07 22.71
N GLU A 350 -18.92 10.33 22.52
CA GLU A 350 -17.75 10.78 21.75
C GLU A 350 -17.11 9.57 21.04
N ASP A 351 -17.48 9.32 19.79
CA ASP A 351 -16.81 8.31 18.96
C ASP A 351 -15.37 8.79 18.69
N VAL A 352 -14.36 8.06 19.14
CA VAL A 352 -12.95 8.45 18.95
C VAL A 352 -12.26 7.41 18.08
N PHE A 353 -11.65 7.86 16.99
CA PHE A 353 -10.98 7.11 15.93
C PHE A 353 -9.47 7.25 16.11
N ALA A 354 -8.70 6.19 15.88
CA ALA A 354 -7.25 6.25 15.98
C ALA A 354 -6.58 5.61 14.76
N THR A 355 -5.48 6.24 14.35
CA THR A 355 -4.57 5.77 13.31
C THR A 355 -3.25 5.41 13.97
N VAL A 356 -2.70 4.25 13.64
CA VAL A 356 -1.38 3.81 14.09
C VAL A 356 -0.54 3.49 12.86
N LEU A 357 0.64 4.10 12.74
CA LEU A 357 1.64 3.74 11.73
C LEU A 357 2.94 3.34 12.41
N TYR A 358 3.68 2.41 11.80
CA TYR A 358 4.96 1.95 12.31
C TYR A 358 6.11 2.54 11.50
N SER A 359 7.21 2.86 12.16
CA SER A 359 8.42 3.40 11.56
C SER A 359 9.66 2.67 12.05
N GLU A 360 10.62 2.47 11.15
CA GLU A 360 11.98 1.99 11.45
C GLU A 360 12.99 3.15 11.58
N ALA A 361 12.53 4.40 11.48
CA ALA A 361 13.37 5.57 11.75
C ALA A 361 13.70 5.72 13.24
N ASP A 362 14.74 6.50 13.54
CA ASP A 362 15.13 6.82 14.90
C ASP A 362 13.98 7.56 15.64
N ALA A 363 13.69 7.15 16.87
CA ALA A 363 12.57 7.69 17.63
C ALA A 363 12.75 9.18 18.00
N ASP A 364 14.00 9.68 18.06
CA ASP A 364 14.26 11.10 18.29
C ASP A 364 13.90 11.92 17.05
N GLU A 365 14.32 11.46 15.87
CA GLU A 365 13.99 12.04 14.57
C GLU A 365 12.48 12.03 14.32
N LEU A 366 11.84 10.88 14.48
CA LEU A 366 10.40 10.71 14.25
C LEU A 366 9.55 11.63 15.13
N PHE A 367 9.98 11.88 16.36
CA PHE A 367 9.27 12.75 17.28
C PHE A 367 9.39 14.22 16.95
N GLU A 368 10.55 14.69 16.47
CA GLU A 368 10.68 16.09 16.02
C GLU A 368 9.68 16.37 14.90
N GLU A 369 9.54 15.42 13.98
CA GLU A 369 8.58 15.49 12.88
C GLU A 369 7.12 15.42 13.33
N VAL A 370 6.82 14.50 14.25
CA VAL A 370 5.48 14.37 14.83
C VAL A 370 5.10 15.59 15.66
N ASP A 371 6.04 16.22 16.38
CA ASP A 371 5.78 17.46 17.13
C ASP A 371 5.46 18.65 16.22
N GLY A 372 6.05 18.70 15.02
CA GLY A 372 5.65 19.63 13.95
C GLY A 372 4.20 19.41 13.55
N LEU A 373 3.91 18.24 12.99
CA LEU A 373 2.57 17.84 12.52
C LEU A 373 1.48 17.97 13.59
N ARG A 374 1.81 17.63 14.84
CA ARG A 374 0.86 17.69 15.95
C ARG A 374 0.35 19.10 16.20
N LYS A 375 1.18 20.14 16.07
CA LYS A 375 0.74 21.53 16.30
C LYS A 375 -0.37 21.95 15.34
N ASN A 376 -0.33 21.42 14.11
CA ASN A 376 -1.42 21.58 13.16
C ASN A 376 -2.66 20.82 13.55
N PHE A 377 -2.49 19.56 13.93
CA PHE A 377 -3.61 18.73 14.35
C PHE A 377 -4.35 19.36 15.54
N ASP A 378 -3.62 19.97 16.47
CA ASP A 378 -4.18 20.70 17.63
C ASP A 378 -5.09 21.89 17.22
N HIS A 379 -5.02 22.39 15.98
CA HIS A 379 -5.94 23.42 15.47
C HIS A 379 -7.33 22.88 15.12
N TYR A 380 -7.45 21.58 14.90
CA TYR A 380 -8.71 20.91 14.63
C TYR A 380 -9.39 20.54 15.95
N GLY A 381 -10.60 21.04 16.16
CA GLY A 381 -11.35 20.75 17.41
C GLY A 381 -11.67 19.27 17.63
N THR A 382 -11.51 18.44 16.59
CA THR A 382 -11.68 16.99 16.62
C THR A 382 -10.38 16.25 16.92
N HIS A 383 -9.23 16.91 16.99
CA HIS A 383 -7.97 16.25 17.35
C HIS A 383 -7.90 16.01 18.85
N VAL A 384 -7.59 14.78 19.23
CA VAL A 384 -7.46 14.38 20.64
C VAL A 384 -6.00 14.28 21.03
N LYS A 385 -5.17 13.66 20.18
CA LYS A 385 -3.76 13.41 20.47
C LYS A 385 -3.00 12.90 19.25
N THR A 386 -1.74 13.29 19.12
CA THR A 386 -0.75 12.56 18.30
C THR A 386 0.52 12.36 19.13
N ALA A 387 1.08 11.15 19.15
CA ALA A 387 2.26 10.83 19.95
C ALA A 387 3.10 9.71 19.33
N VAL A 388 4.39 9.74 19.67
CA VAL A 388 5.35 8.70 19.32
C VAL A 388 5.52 7.73 20.48
N TYR A 389 5.50 6.46 20.15
CA TYR A 389 5.69 5.34 21.06
C TYR A 389 6.88 4.52 20.63
N THR A 390 7.59 3.95 21.59
CA THR A 390 8.72 3.04 21.35
C THR A 390 8.40 1.65 21.88
N GLY A 391 8.71 0.62 21.10
CA GLY A 391 8.60 -0.77 21.53
C GLY A 391 9.55 -1.10 22.68
N THR A 392 9.17 -2.09 23.48
CA THR A 392 10.04 -2.66 24.53
C THR A 392 10.82 -3.87 24.04
N GLU A 393 10.23 -4.62 23.10
CA GLU A 393 10.80 -5.82 22.50
C GLU A 393 11.28 -5.59 21.07
N THR A 394 10.62 -4.68 20.32
CA THR A 394 10.98 -4.33 18.95
C THR A 394 11.72 -2.99 18.87
N ASP A 395 12.64 -2.87 17.92
CA ASP A 395 13.35 -1.61 17.60
C ASP A 395 12.47 -0.62 16.81
N ARG A 396 11.15 -0.85 16.72
CA ARG A 396 10.21 -0.02 15.94
C ARG A 396 9.56 1.05 16.79
N ALA A 397 9.34 2.20 16.16
CA ALA A 397 8.51 3.26 16.72
C ALA A 397 7.09 3.20 16.16
N GLY A 398 6.10 3.48 17.00
CA GLY A 398 4.70 3.63 16.61
C GLY A 398 4.28 5.09 16.68
N VAL A 399 3.69 5.62 15.62
CA VAL A 399 3.04 6.93 15.63
C VAL A 399 1.55 6.73 15.74
N VAL A 400 0.97 7.24 16.82
CA VAL A 400 -0.47 7.12 17.08
C VAL A 400 -1.10 8.49 17.00
N SER A 401 -2.18 8.61 16.24
CA SER A 401 -3.01 9.80 16.17
C SER A 401 -4.48 9.46 16.46
N ILE A 402 -5.14 10.26 17.31
CA ILE A 402 -6.46 10.01 17.88
C ILE A 402 -7.35 11.23 17.62
N TRP A 403 -8.57 10.99 17.15
CA TRP A 403 -9.51 11.99 16.62
C TRP A 403 -10.96 11.69 16.98
N GLU A 404 -11.82 12.70 17.11
CA GLU A 404 -13.27 12.56 17.38
C GLU A 404 -14.08 12.14 16.13
N THR A 405 -13.46 12.07 14.95
CA THR A 405 -14.15 11.72 13.69
C THR A 405 -13.26 10.88 12.79
N ALA A 406 -13.84 9.85 12.14
CA ALA A 406 -13.15 8.98 11.18
C ALA A 406 -12.44 9.77 10.09
N SER A 407 -13.17 10.71 9.45
CA SER A 407 -12.66 11.53 8.36
C SER A 407 -11.40 12.34 8.73
N ALA A 408 -11.31 12.79 9.99
CA ALA A 408 -10.14 13.53 10.47
C ALA A 408 -8.95 12.58 10.74
N ALA A 409 -9.21 11.38 11.27
CA ALA A 409 -8.19 10.36 11.46
C ALA A 409 -7.59 9.89 10.12
N GLU A 410 -8.43 9.64 9.12
CA GLU A 410 -7.99 9.24 7.77
C GLU A 410 -7.20 10.34 7.05
N THR A 411 -7.64 11.60 7.19
CA THR A 411 -6.89 12.74 6.66
C THR A 411 -5.52 12.84 7.33
N ALA A 412 -5.44 12.66 8.66
CA ALA A 412 -4.19 12.63 9.39
C ALA A 412 -3.28 11.47 8.96
N ALA A 413 -3.85 10.29 8.68
CA ALA A 413 -3.10 9.12 8.22
C ALA A 413 -2.26 9.40 6.97
N GLY A 414 -2.81 10.16 6.00
CA GLY A 414 -2.06 10.55 4.80
C GLY A 414 -0.89 11.49 5.05
N PHE A 415 -0.95 12.34 6.08
CA PHE A 415 0.20 13.16 6.49
C PHE A 415 1.23 12.32 7.27
N LEU A 416 0.75 11.39 8.09
CA LEU A 416 1.61 10.53 8.90
C LEU A 416 2.32 9.46 8.08
N SER A 417 1.76 9.02 6.94
CA SER A 417 2.41 8.05 6.04
C SER A 417 3.66 8.59 5.34
N GLU A 418 3.82 9.92 5.29
CA GLU A 418 5.00 10.58 4.72
C GLU A 418 6.09 10.84 5.78
N LEU A 419 5.92 10.32 7.00
CA LEU A 419 6.96 10.38 8.02
C LEU A 419 8.18 9.53 7.64
N PRO A 420 9.38 9.82 8.18
CA PRO A 420 10.58 9.05 7.89
C PRO A 420 10.42 7.57 8.25
N GLY A 421 10.85 6.69 7.34
CA GLY A 421 10.97 5.26 7.60
C GLY A 421 9.65 4.56 7.93
N ILE A 422 8.49 5.11 7.52
CA ILE A 422 7.21 4.42 7.64
C ILE A 422 7.27 3.10 6.87
N VAL A 423 6.90 2.02 7.54
CA VAL A 423 6.87 0.67 6.99
C VAL A 423 5.50 0.05 7.19
N GLU A 424 5.10 -0.78 6.22
CA GLU A 424 4.04 -1.76 6.44
C GLU A 424 4.50 -2.76 7.51
N ARG A 425 3.57 -3.27 8.32
CA ARG A 425 3.96 -4.19 9.40
C ARG A 425 4.43 -5.50 8.79
N ALA A 426 5.60 -5.99 9.21
CA ALA A 426 6.11 -7.27 8.75
C ALA A 426 5.08 -8.41 9.01
N GLY A 427 4.74 -9.19 7.97
CA GLY A 427 3.85 -10.35 8.08
C GLY A 427 2.37 -10.14 7.70
N GLU A 428 2.02 -9.05 7.02
CA GLU A 428 0.67 -8.81 6.45
C GLU A 428 0.25 -9.77 5.31
N GLU A 429 0.94 -10.90 5.10
CA GLU A 429 0.33 -12.05 4.41
C GLU A 429 -0.75 -12.76 5.27
N SER A 430 -1.01 -12.30 6.51
CA SER A 430 -1.87 -12.99 7.51
C SER A 430 -2.97 -12.12 8.16
N GLY A 431 -4.16 -12.17 7.57
CA GLY A 431 -5.46 -12.38 8.24
C GLY A 431 -6.12 -11.31 9.14
N PHE A 432 -5.46 -10.76 10.17
CA PHE A 432 -6.09 -9.79 11.08
C PHE A 432 -5.05 -9.00 11.90
N GLY A 433 -4.83 -7.75 11.52
CA GLY A 433 -3.95 -6.83 12.23
C GLY A 433 -4.65 -6.13 13.40
N THR A 434 -4.07 -6.28 14.59
CA THR A 434 -4.25 -5.50 15.84
C THR A 434 -5.31 -5.86 16.87
N MET A 435 -4.87 -5.73 18.13
CA MET A 435 -5.69 -5.17 19.18
C MET A 435 -4.89 -4.15 20.02
N GLY A 436 -4.87 -2.91 19.55
CA GLY A 436 -4.29 -1.76 20.23
C GLY A 436 -5.11 -1.40 21.46
N MET A 437 -4.67 -1.85 22.64
CA MET A 437 -5.29 -1.46 23.90
C MET A 437 -4.52 -0.29 24.47
N PHE A 438 -5.09 0.91 24.42
CA PHE A 438 -4.49 2.11 25.00
C PHE A 438 -4.76 2.14 26.51
N TYR A 439 -3.69 2.30 27.28
CA TYR A 439 -3.69 2.32 28.73
C TYR A 439 -3.02 3.58 29.23
N THR A 440 -3.70 4.29 30.11
CA THR A 440 -3.06 5.26 30.99
C THR A 440 -2.98 4.63 32.38
N VAL A 441 -1.77 4.29 32.82
CA VAL A 441 -1.50 3.59 34.08
C VAL A 441 -1.28 4.61 35.20
N LYS A 442 -1.70 4.30 36.43
CA LYS A 442 -1.34 5.14 37.58
C LYS A 442 0.17 5.06 37.82
N PRO A 443 0.89 6.19 38.02
CA PRO A 443 2.35 6.18 38.15
C PRO A 443 2.90 5.22 39.21
N GLU A 444 2.19 5.05 40.32
CA GLU A 444 2.56 4.12 41.40
C GLU A 444 2.49 2.63 41.03
N HIS A 445 1.82 2.29 39.93
CA HIS A 445 1.58 0.93 39.47
C HIS A 445 2.22 0.62 38.11
N ARG A 446 2.99 1.56 37.53
CA ARG A 446 3.66 1.37 36.24
C ARG A 446 4.55 0.13 36.23
N GLY A 447 5.38 -0.05 37.26
CA GLY A 447 6.25 -1.22 37.38
C GLY A 447 5.46 -2.52 37.46
N ASP A 448 4.39 -2.53 38.27
CA ASP A 448 3.52 -3.70 38.38
C ASP A 448 2.84 -4.03 37.05
N PHE A 449 2.51 -3.02 36.23
CA PHE A 449 1.86 -3.19 34.93
C PHE A 449 2.81 -3.80 33.89
N VAL A 450 4.05 -3.33 33.81
CA VAL A 450 5.08 -3.89 32.91
C VAL A 450 5.39 -5.33 33.31
N GLU A 451 5.64 -5.61 34.60
CA GLU A 451 5.90 -6.99 35.07
C GLU A 451 4.71 -7.92 34.79
N LYS A 452 3.48 -7.40 34.89
CA LYS A 452 2.28 -8.19 34.59
C LYS A 452 2.12 -8.43 33.08
N PHE A 453 2.52 -7.48 32.25
CA PHE A 453 2.52 -7.62 30.80
C PHE A 453 3.50 -8.70 30.34
N ASP A 454 4.72 -8.74 30.88
CA ASP A 454 5.71 -9.79 30.56
C ASP A 454 5.13 -11.20 30.79
N VAL A 455 4.42 -11.38 31.91
CA VAL A 455 3.75 -12.66 32.24
C VAL A 455 2.64 -13.01 31.26
N VAL A 456 1.96 -12.02 30.68
CA VAL A 456 0.93 -12.23 29.65
C VAL A 456 1.58 -12.49 28.29
N GLY A 457 2.69 -11.82 27.98
CA GLY A 457 3.52 -12.09 26.80
C GLY A 457 3.96 -13.55 26.74
N ASP A 458 4.49 -14.09 27.85
CA ASP A 458 4.85 -15.51 27.97
C ASP A 458 3.69 -16.47 27.66
N VAL A 459 2.44 -16.06 27.96
CA VAL A 459 1.24 -16.86 27.66
C VAL A 459 0.86 -16.75 26.19
N LEU A 460 1.01 -15.56 25.60
CA LEU A 460 0.69 -15.28 24.20
C LEU A 460 1.63 -16.04 23.24
N ASP A 461 2.92 -16.13 23.57
CA ASP A 461 3.93 -16.84 22.75
C ASP A 461 3.58 -18.32 22.49
N ASP A 462 2.84 -18.95 23.41
CA ASP A 462 2.41 -20.35 23.31
C ASP A 462 1.03 -20.51 22.63
N MET A 463 0.37 -19.42 22.21
CA MET A 463 -0.96 -19.46 21.60
C MET A 463 -0.93 -19.74 20.11
N GLU A 464 -1.75 -20.69 19.68
CA GLU A 464 -1.97 -20.98 18.26
C GLU A 464 -2.60 -19.76 17.57
N GLY A 465 -1.97 -19.31 16.48
CA GLY A 465 -2.42 -18.14 15.73
C GLY A 465 -1.96 -16.80 16.30
N HIS A 466 -1.17 -16.75 17.37
CA HIS A 466 -0.45 -15.53 17.79
C HIS A 466 0.89 -15.44 17.05
N TYR A 467 1.25 -14.24 16.57
CA TYR A 467 2.54 -14.01 15.91
C TYR A 467 3.51 -13.20 16.76
N GLU A 468 3.04 -12.05 17.27
CA GLU A 468 3.89 -11.09 17.97
C GLU A 468 3.03 -10.19 18.86
N THR A 469 3.57 -9.79 20.03
CA THR A 469 2.98 -8.75 20.88
C THR A 469 4.10 -7.88 21.47
N ASP A 470 3.96 -6.56 21.39
CA ASP A 470 4.90 -5.61 22.00
C ASP A 470 4.15 -4.57 22.85
N LEU A 471 4.79 -4.09 23.92
CA LEU A 471 4.31 -2.99 24.74
C LEU A 471 4.95 -1.69 24.27
N MET A 472 4.14 -0.85 23.65
CA MET A 472 4.56 0.42 23.10
C MET A 472 4.39 1.50 24.17
N VAL A 473 5.46 2.20 24.52
CA VAL A 473 5.47 3.23 25.57
C VAL A 473 5.57 4.62 24.95
N ASN A 474 4.68 5.55 25.34
CA ASN A 474 4.73 6.92 24.85
C ASN A 474 6.02 7.60 25.33
N ARG A 475 6.71 8.24 24.39
CA ARG A 475 7.95 8.97 24.65
C ARG A 475 7.79 10.14 25.65
N GLU A 476 6.64 10.81 25.63
CA GLU A 476 6.36 11.99 26.46
C GLU A 476 5.70 11.67 27.80
N ASP A 477 5.00 10.54 27.90
CA ASP A 477 4.38 10.08 29.14
C ASP A 477 4.55 8.57 29.28
N GLU A 478 5.50 8.17 30.11
CA GLU A 478 5.83 6.77 30.37
C GLU A 478 4.68 5.95 30.99
N ASN A 479 3.59 6.59 31.41
CA ASN A 479 2.41 5.93 31.95
C ASN A 479 1.33 5.70 30.88
N ASP A 480 1.49 6.27 29.70
CA ASP A 480 0.62 6.09 28.56
C ASP A 480 1.26 5.10 27.59
N MET A 481 0.59 3.96 27.42
CA MET A 481 1.12 2.81 26.72
C MET A 481 0.04 2.22 25.82
N PHE A 482 0.43 1.50 24.78
CA PHE A 482 -0.49 0.60 24.09
C PHE A 482 0.14 -0.74 23.78
N ILE A 483 -0.69 -1.77 23.71
CA ILE A 483 -0.24 -3.12 23.36
C ILE A 483 -0.45 -3.33 21.87
N ALA A 484 0.62 -3.61 21.13
CA ALA A 484 0.58 -3.92 19.71
C ALA A 484 0.66 -5.43 19.49
N SER A 485 -0.47 -6.10 19.21
CA SER A 485 -0.54 -7.56 19.05
C SER A 485 -0.97 -7.99 17.65
N GLN A 486 -0.41 -9.09 17.11
CA GLN A 486 -0.66 -9.61 15.77
C GLN A 486 -1.12 -11.07 15.81
N TRP A 487 -2.13 -11.40 14.99
CA TRP A 487 -2.82 -12.68 14.99
C TRP A 487 -3.06 -13.21 13.56
N ALA A 488 -3.12 -14.53 13.41
CA ALA A 488 -3.40 -15.23 12.15
C ALA A 488 -4.84 -15.03 11.68
N SER A 489 -5.77 -14.87 12.62
CA SER A 489 -7.16 -14.55 12.32
C SER A 489 -7.85 -13.88 13.50
N ARG A 490 -8.99 -13.24 13.22
CA ARG A 490 -9.90 -12.69 14.24
C ARG A 490 -10.37 -13.74 15.25
N ASP A 491 -10.65 -14.96 14.79
CA ASP A 491 -11.12 -16.04 15.66
C ASP A 491 -10.04 -16.47 16.68
N ASP A 492 -8.76 -16.44 16.28
CA ASP A 492 -7.62 -16.72 17.15
C ASP A 492 -7.48 -15.63 18.23
N ALA A 493 -7.56 -14.35 17.82
CA ALA A 493 -7.57 -13.23 18.75
C ALA A 493 -8.74 -13.34 19.75
N MET A 494 -9.97 -13.59 19.28
CA MET A 494 -11.15 -13.71 20.15
C MET A 494 -11.09 -14.92 21.09
N THR A 495 -10.36 -15.97 20.72
CA THR A 495 -10.08 -17.10 21.60
C THR A 495 -9.26 -16.66 22.82
N PHE A 496 -8.27 -15.79 22.64
CA PHE A 496 -7.54 -15.17 23.75
C PHE A 496 -8.43 -14.32 24.64
N PHE A 497 -9.29 -13.44 24.10
CA PHE A 497 -10.19 -12.61 24.93
C PHE A 497 -11.20 -13.43 25.74
N ARG A 498 -11.55 -14.62 25.25
CA ARG A 498 -12.46 -15.55 25.94
C ARG A 498 -11.75 -16.42 26.98
N SER A 499 -10.41 -16.41 27.03
CA SER A 499 -9.61 -17.20 27.97
C SER A 499 -9.78 -16.73 29.41
N ASP A 500 -9.60 -17.65 30.36
CA ASP A 500 -9.65 -17.31 31.78
C ASP A 500 -8.41 -16.48 32.20
N GLU A 501 -7.29 -16.69 31.52
CA GLU A 501 -6.02 -15.97 31.64
C GLU A 501 -6.17 -14.47 31.32
N PHE A 502 -6.91 -14.13 30.26
CA PHE A 502 -7.19 -12.73 29.92
C PHE A 502 -8.16 -12.08 30.91
N ARG A 503 -9.23 -12.77 31.31
CA ARG A 503 -10.21 -12.26 32.29
C ARG A 503 -9.57 -11.95 33.64
N ASP A 504 -8.66 -12.80 34.10
CA ASP A 504 -7.93 -12.59 35.35
C ASP A 504 -7.03 -11.33 35.25
N THR A 505 -6.43 -11.08 34.09
CA THR A 505 -5.58 -9.90 33.82
C THR A 505 -6.39 -8.61 33.74
N VAL A 506 -7.55 -8.61 33.07
CA VAL A 506 -8.46 -7.45 32.99
C VAL A 506 -9.02 -7.08 34.36
N SER A 507 -9.33 -8.07 35.20
CA SER A 507 -9.84 -7.84 36.55
C SER A 507 -8.84 -7.08 37.43
N TRP A 508 -7.54 -7.32 37.24
CA TRP A 508 -6.44 -6.65 37.93
C TRP A 508 -6.20 -5.23 37.38
N GLY A 509 -6.29 -5.04 36.06
CA GLY A 509 -6.08 -3.74 35.41
C GLY A 509 -7.04 -2.64 35.90
N ARG A 510 -8.26 -2.98 36.33
CA ARG A 510 -9.26 -2.00 36.80
C ARG A 510 -8.80 -1.16 38.00
N ASP A 511 -7.92 -1.68 38.85
CA ASP A 511 -7.40 -0.95 40.02
C ASP A 511 -6.15 -0.12 39.70
N VAL A 512 -5.51 -0.41 38.57
CA VAL A 512 -4.16 0.06 38.19
C VAL A 512 -4.21 1.18 37.14
N LEU A 513 -5.26 1.20 36.31
CA LEU A 513 -5.44 2.22 35.28
C LEU A 513 -5.96 3.55 35.85
N ALA A 514 -5.42 4.65 35.35
CA ALA A 514 -5.85 6.02 35.63
C ALA A 514 -7.13 6.37 34.85
N ASP A 515 -7.25 5.85 33.63
CA ASP A 515 -8.39 6.06 32.74
C ASP A 515 -8.95 4.73 32.23
N ARG A 516 -10.15 4.78 31.64
CA ARG A 516 -10.73 3.59 30.99
C ARG A 516 -9.92 3.25 29.74
N PRO A 517 -9.56 1.99 29.52
CA PRO A 517 -8.79 1.59 28.35
C PRO A 517 -9.61 1.86 27.08
N ARG A 518 -8.93 2.28 26.02
CA ARG A 518 -9.53 2.49 24.70
C ARG A 518 -9.06 1.37 23.79
N HIS A 519 -10.00 0.67 23.17
CA HIS A 519 -9.72 -0.43 22.27
C HIS A 519 -9.89 0.05 20.84
N VAL A 520 -8.85 -0.09 20.03
CA VAL A 520 -8.88 0.23 18.61
C VAL A 520 -8.61 -1.05 17.83
N PHE A 521 -9.49 -1.33 16.89
CA PHE A 521 -9.35 -2.40 15.92
C PHE A 521 -8.92 -1.74 14.61
N LEU A 522 -7.85 -2.24 14.00
CA LEU A 522 -7.49 -1.88 12.63
C LEU A 522 -8.02 -3.01 11.74
N ALA A 523 -8.50 -2.66 10.55
CA ALA A 523 -8.89 -3.62 9.51
C ALA A 523 -7.68 -3.95 8.63
#